data_AF-Q6A2L0-F1
#
_entry.id   AF-Q6A2L0-F1
#
_cell.length_a   1.000
_cell.length_b   1.000
_cell.length_c   1.000
_cell.angle_alpha   90.00
_cell.angle_beta   90.00
_cell.angle_gamma   90.00
#
_symmetry.space_group_name_H-M   'P 1'
#
loop_
_entity.id
_entity.type
_entity.pdbx_description
1 polymer ?
#
loop_
_entity_poly.entity_id
_entity_poly.type
_entity_poly.pdbx_seq_one_letter_code
_entity_poly.pdbx_strand_id
1 'polypeptide(L)'
;WELVGMCSYLLIGFWFTRPLSANACQKAFVTNRVGDFGLLLGILGFYWITGSFEFRDLFEIFHNLISNNQVNSLFVTLCAALLFAGAVAKSAQFPLHVWLPDAMEGPTPISALIHAATMVAAGI
;
A
#
# COMPACT_ATOMS: atom_id res chain seq x y z
N TRP A 1 6.13 2.99 -4.14
CA TRP A 1 4.73 2.69 -3.78
C TRP A 1 3.75 3.73 -4.34
N GLU A 2 3.89 5.01 -3.97
CA GLU A 2 2.97 6.06 -4.42
C GLU A 2 3.02 6.34 -5.93
N LEU A 3 4.19 6.25 -6.57
CA LEU A 3 4.35 6.48 -8.01
C LEU A 3 3.49 5.53 -8.85
N VAL A 4 3.44 4.24 -8.46
CA VAL A 4 2.57 3.25 -9.10
C VAL A 4 1.09 3.61 -8.89
N GLY A 5 0.74 4.15 -7.72
CA GLY A 5 -0.58 4.71 -7.44
C GLY A 5 -0.92 5.90 -8.36
N MET A 6 0.02 6.81 -8.57
CA MET A 6 -0.14 7.95 -9.47
C MET A 6 -0.30 7.51 -10.94
N CYS A 7 0.48 6.53 -11.39
CA CYS A 7 0.29 5.93 -12.71
C CYS A 7 -1.11 5.29 -12.83
N SER A 8 -1.57 4.53 -11.82
CA SER A 8 -2.90 3.92 -11.84
C SER A 8 -4.02 4.97 -11.90
N TYR A 9 -3.86 6.11 -11.21
CA TYR A 9 -4.81 7.23 -11.26
C TYR A 9 -4.92 7.82 -12.68
N LEU A 10 -3.79 8.09 -13.32
CA LEU A 10 -3.76 8.65 -14.68
C LEU A 10 -4.34 7.67 -15.71
N LEU A 11 -4.09 6.38 -15.52
CA LEU A 11 -4.53 5.33 -16.44
C LEU A 11 -6.04 5.04 -16.30
N ILE A 12 -6.60 4.99 -15.09
CA ILE A 12 -8.06 4.86 -14.87
C ILE A 12 -8.79 6.10 -15.38
N GLY A 13 -8.21 7.28 -15.17
CA GLY A 13 -8.76 8.56 -15.64
C GLY A 13 -8.52 8.87 -17.12
N PHE A 14 -8.12 7.90 -17.95
CA PHE A 14 -7.77 8.13 -19.36
C PHE A 14 -8.90 8.81 -20.15
N TRP A 15 -10.15 8.38 -19.94
CA TRP A 15 -11.34 9.04 -20.50
C TRP A 15 -11.92 10.08 -19.54
N PHE A 16 -11.14 11.13 -19.26
CA PHE A 16 -11.51 12.23 -18.37
C PHE A 16 -12.80 12.97 -18.78
N THR A 17 -13.27 12.81 -20.02
CA THR A 17 -14.53 13.38 -20.51
C THR A 17 -15.76 12.70 -19.90
N ARG A 18 -15.63 11.49 -19.35
CA ARG A 18 -16.71 10.77 -18.67
C ARG A 18 -16.67 11.04 -17.16
N PRO A 19 -17.75 11.55 -16.55
CA PRO A 19 -17.77 11.84 -15.11
C PRO A 19 -17.62 10.57 -14.25
N LEU A 20 -18.05 9.41 -14.75
CA LEU A 20 -17.89 8.12 -14.08
C LEU A 20 -16.41 7.74 -13.93
N SER A 21 -15.63 7.86 -15.02
CA SER A 21 -14.19 7.57 -15.00
C SER A 21 -13.41 8.54 -14.11
N ALA A 22 -13.84 9.81 -14.03
CA ALA A 22 -13.25 10.79 -13.12
C ALA A 22 -13.50 10.46 -11.64
N ASN A 23 -14.71 10.02 -11.29
CA ASN A 23 -15.00 9.57 -9.92
C ASN A 23 -14.27 8.26 -9.58
N ALA A 24 -14.16 7.33 -10.54
CA ALA A 24 -13.45 6.07 -10.37
C ALA A 24 -11.94 6.28 -10.09
N CYS A 25 -11.27 7.16 -10.84
CA CYS A 25 -9.86 7.44 -10.62
C CYS A 25 -9.62 8.11 -9.26
N GLN A 26 -10.46 9.08 -8.87
CA GLN A 26 -10.37 9.72 -7.56
C GLN A 26 -10.56 8.71 -6.43
N LYS A 27 -11.57 7.84 -6.52
CA LYS A 27 -11.81 6.79 -5.53
C LYS A 27 -10.60 5.87 -5.40
N ALA A 28 -10.06 5.38 -6.52
CA ALA A 28 -8.88 4.52 -6.53
C ALA A 28 -7.63 5.20 -5.97
N PHE A 29 -7.46 6.50 -6.19
CA PHE A 29 -6.34 7.24 -5.61
C PHE A 29 -6.48 7.42 -4.10
N VAL A 30 -7.68 7.79 -3.62
CA VAL A 30 -7.94 8.00 -2.19
C VAL A 30 -7.81 6.69 -1.41
N THR A 31 -8.38 5.58 -1.90
CA THR A 31 -8.27 4.28 -1.22
C THR A 31 -6.82 3.81 -1.12
N ASN A 32 -6.06 3.94 -2.20
CA ASN A 32 -4.64 3.62 -2.19
C ASN A 32 -3.86 4.53 -1.24
N ARG A 33 -4.17 5.84 -1.21
CA ARG A 33 -3.48 6.80 -0.33
C ARG A 33 -3.67 6.50 1.16
N VAL A 34 -4.84 5.97 1.55
CA VAL A 34 -5.08 5.53 2.94
C VAL A 34 -4.14 4.37 3.32
N GLY A 35 -3.92 3.42 2.41
CA GLY A 35 -2.94 2.36 2.61
C GLY A 35 -1.50 2.88 2.66
N ASP A 36 -1.16 3.79 1.76
CA ASP A 36 0.17 4.40 1.67
C ASP A 36 0.52 5.16 2.96
N PHE A 37 -0.47 5.79 3.60
CA PHE A 37 -0.31 6.41 4.92
C PHE A 37 0.01 5.38 6.02
N GLY A 38 -0.67 4.23 6.02
CA GLY A 38 -0.37 3.12 6.93
C GLY A 38 1.06 2.59 6.71
N LEU A 39 1.45 2.39 5.46
CA LEU A 39 2.80 1.95 5.08
C LEU A 39 3.86 2.95 5.58
N LEU A 40 3.66 4.24 5.37
CA LEU A 40 4.59 5.29 5.80
C LEU A 40 4.73 5.32 7.33
N LEU A 41 3.63 5.22 8.07
CA LEU A 41 3.67 5.12 9.54
C LEU A 41 4.39 3.86 10.02
N GLY A 42 4.17 2.72 9.35
CA GLY A 42 4.87 1.47 9.64
C GLY A 42 6.38 1.61 9.48
N ILE A 43 6.84 2.17 8.36
CA ILE A 43 8.26 2.41 8.07
C ILE A 43 8.89 3.34 9.11
N LEU A 44 8.22 4.45 9.45
CA LEU A 44 8.70 5.38 10.48
C LEU A 44 8.75 4.73 11.87
N GLY A 45 7.77 3.89 12.20
CA GLY A 45 7.75 3.13 13.45
C GLY A 45 8.92 2.17 13.56
N PHE A 46 9.23 1.41 12.50
CA PHE A 46 10.41 0.54 12.49
C PHE A 46 11.71 1.34 12.54
N TYR A 47 11.81 2.45 11.79
CA TYR A 47 12.98 3.31 11.84
C TYR A 47 13.23 3.89 13.23
N TRP A 48 12.18 4.22 13.98
CA TRP A 48 12.32 4.70 15.36
C TRP A 48 12.90 3.62 16.30
N ILE A 49 12.61 2.35 16.04
CA ILE A 49 13.11 1.21 16.83
C ILE A 49 14.53 0.81 16.42
N THR A 50 14.80 0.70 15.11
CA THR A 50 16.04 0.10 14.60
C THR A 50 17.07 1.12 14.12
N GLY A 51 16.65 2.34 13.76
CA GLY A 51 17.53 3.40 13.22
C GLY A 51 18.09 3.14 11.82
N SER A 52 17.71 2.04 11.17
CA SER A 52 18.17 1.65 9.82
C SER A 52 16.99 1.29 8.92
N PHE A 53 17.15 1.58 7.62
CA PHE A 53 16.20 1.18 6.56
C PHE A 53 16.61 -0.12 5.86
N GLU A 54 17.81 -0.64 6.13
CA GLU A 54 18.30 -1.88 5.54
C GLU A 54 17.60 -3.08 6.16
N PHE A 55 17.00 -3.94 5.32
CA PHE A 55 16.25 -5.11 5.81
C PHE A 55 17.09 -6.03 6.67
N ARG A 56 18.37 -6.23 6.34
CA ARG A 56 19.29 -7.11 7.08
C ARG A 56 19.49 -6.62 8.52
N ASP A 57 19.87 -5.35 8.65
CA ASP A 57 20.08 -4.70 9.95
C ASP A 57 18.79 -4.67 10.77
N LEU A 58 17.65 -4.43 10.11
CA LEU A 58 16.34 -4.40 10.74
C LEU A 58 16.01 -5.76 11.37
N PHE A 59 16.22 -6.89 10.67
CA PHE A 59 16.00 -8.23 11.22
C PHE A 59 16.95 -8.56 12.39
N GLU A 60 18.22 -8.19 12.28
CA GLU A 60 19.23 -8.48 13.31
C GLU A 60 18.95 -7.68 14.59
N ILE A 61 18.70 -6.37 14.47
CA ILE A 61 18.40 -5.49 15.60
C ILE A 61 17.07 -5.90 16.24
N PHE A 62 16.06 -6.25 15.43
CA PHE A 62 14.77 -6.69 15.94
C PHE A 62 14.86 -8.00 16.74
N HIS A 63 15.67 -8.97 16.28
CA HIS A 63 15.89 -10.22 17.01
C HIS A 63 16.57 -9.98 18.37
N ASN A 64 17.56 -9.08 18.39
CA ASN A 64 18.26 -8.66 19.62
C ASN A 64 17.34 -7.89 20.59
N LEU A 65 16.42 -7.09 20.08
CA LEU A 65 15.48 -6.33 20.91
C LEU A 65 14.39 -7.20 21.54
N ILE A 66 13.95 -8.24 20.83
CA ILE A 66 13.03 -9.25 21.37
C ILE A 66 13.71 -10.09 22.44
N SER A 67 14.93 -10.57 22.20
CA SER A 67 15.65 -11.41 23.17
C SER A 67 15.93 -10.69 24.49
N ASN A 68 16.18 -9.38 24.42
CA ASN A 68 16.40 -8.53 25.59
C ASN A 68 15.11 -7.99 26.23
N ASN A 69 13.93 -8.29 25.68
CA ASN A 69 12.62 -7.84 26.16
C ASN A 69 12.49 -6.30 26.30
N GLN A 70 13.26 -5.54 25.52
CA GLN A 70 13.33 -4.08 25.64
C GLN A 70 12.22 -3.35 24.89
N VAL A 71 11.48 -4.04 24.02
CA VAL A 71 10.43 -3.45 23.19
C VAL A 71 9.07 -4.03 23.54
N ASN A 72 8.07 -3.15 23.63
CA ASN A 72 6.69 -3.57 23.84
C ASN A 72 6.18 -4.34 22.61
N SER A 73 5.83 -5.61 22.81
CA SER A 73 5.26 -6.49 21.78
C SER A 73 4.03 -5.88 21.09
N LEU A 74 3.21 -5.12 21.83
CA LEU A 74 2.04 -4.44 21.28
C LEU A 74 2.41 -3.32 20.29
N PHE A 75 3.50 -2.60 20.55
CA PHE A 75 3.93 -1.52 19.65
C PHE A 75 4.48 -2.09 18.34
N VAL A 76 5.27 -3.15 18.44
CA VAL A 76 5.83 -3.87 17.29
C VAL A 76 4.74 -4.48 16.41
N THR A 77 3.76 -5.15 17.03
CA THR A 77 2.63 -5.74 16.29
C THR A 77 1.80 -4.66 15.61
N LEU A 78 1.62 -3.49 16.23
CA LEU A 78 0.95 -2.35 15.62
C LEU A 78 1.74 -1.78 14.42
N CYS A 79 3.07 -1.62 14.52
CA CYS A 79 3.91 -1.21 13.39
C CYS A 79 3.85 -2.21 12.23
N ALA A 80 3.89 -3.51 12.53
CA ALA A 80 3.75 -4.56 11.53
C ALA A 80 2.36 -4.56 10.86
N ALA A 81 1.29 -4.35 11.64
CA ALA A 81 -0.08 -4.24 11.12
C ALA A 81 -0.25 -3.01 10.22
N LEU A 82 0.39 -1.89 10.55
CA LEU A 82 0.40 -0.67 9.71
C LEU A 82 1.14 -0.88 8.39
N LEU A 83 2.30 -1.56 8.40
CA LEU A 83 2.96 -1.98 7.16
C LEU A 83 2.05 -2.88 6.31
N PHE A 84 1.39 -3.84 6.95
CA PHE A 84 0.47 -4.76 6.28
C PHE A 84 -0.73 -4.04 5.67
N ALA A 85 -1.26 -3.01 6.34
CA ALA A 85 -2.35 -2.19 5.80
C ALA A 85 -1.99 -1.53 4.45
N GLY A 86 -0.72 -1.20 4.23
CA GLY A 86 -0.21 -0.76 2.93
C GLY A 86 -0.41 -1.83 1.85
N ALA A 87 0.10 -3.04 2.08
CA ALA A 87 -0.03 -4.16 1.17
C ALA A 87 -1.50 -4.54 0.88
N VAL A 88 -2.36 -4.51 1.91
CA VAL A 88 -3.81 -4.74 1.79
C VAL A 88 -4.48 -3.76 0.83
N ALA A 89 -4.10 -2.48 0.87
CA ALA A 89 -4.70 -1.46 0.00
C ALA A 89 -4.38 -1.70 -1.49
N LYS A 90 -3.13 -2.01 -1.83
CA LYS A 90 -2.72 -2.27 -3.23
C LYS A 90 -3.24 -3.59 -3.78
N SER A 91 -3.33 -4.61 -2.94
CA SER A 91 -3.88 -5.93 -3.30
C SER A 91 -5.41 -5.97 -3.31
N ALA A 92 -6.08 -4.86 -3.02
CA ALA A 92 -7.54 -4.76 -2.95
C ALA A 92 -8.17 -5.80 -1.99
N GLN A 93 -7.50 -6.07 -0.88
CA GLN A 93 -8.01 -6.98 0.16
C GLN A 93 -9.05 -6.28 1.05
N PHE A 94 -9.86 -7.07 1.77
CA PHE A 94 -10.77 -6.52 2.79
C PHE A 94 -9.94 -5.72 3.82
N PRO A 95 -10.26 -4.44 4.11
CA PRO A 95 -11.48 -3.69 3.81
C PRO A 95 -11.41 -2.75 2.58
N LEU A 96 -10.24 -2.58 1.93
CA LEU A 96 -9.97 -1.58 0.90
C LEU A 96 -10.16 -2.08 -0.55
N HIS A 97 -11.14 -2.96 -0.79
CA HIS A 97 -11.43 -3.57 -2.10
C HIS A 97 -12.33 -2.72 -3.01
N VAL A 98 -12.94 -1.65 -2.48
CA VAL A 98 -14.05 -0.90 -3.12
C VAL A 98 -13.64 -0.19 -4.41
N TRP A 99 -12.35 0.10 -4.60
CA TRP A 99 -11.87 0.77 -5.81
C TRP A 99 -11.73 -0.17 -7.02
N LEU A 100 -11.69 -1.48 -6.78
CA LEU A 100 -11.41 -2.46 -7.82
C LEU A 100 -12.52 -2.56 -8.89
N PRO A 101 -13.82 -2.64 -8.52
CA PRO A 101 -14.89 -2.69 -9.51
C PRO A 101 -14.92 -1.44 -10.40
N ASP A 102 -14.68 -0.26 -9.82
CA ASP A 102 -14.69 1.01 -10.54
C ASP A 102 -13.46 1.21 -11.43
N ALA A 103 -12.34 0.53 -11.13
CA ALA A 103 -11.16 0.55 -11.99
C ALA A 103 -11.40 -0.10 -13.37
N MET A 104 -12.50 -0.86 -13.53
CA MET A 104 -12.92 -1.44 -14.81
C MET A 104 -13.56 -0.42 -15.77
N GLU A 105 -13.80 0.81 -15.32
CA GLU A 105 -14.20 1.93 -16.20
C GLU A 105 -13.07 2.43 -17.10
N GLY A 106 -11.82 2.03 -16.79
CA GLY A 106 -10.66 2.28 -17.65
C GLY A 106 -10.65 1.40 -18.91
N PRO A 107 -9.81 1.71 -19.91
CA PRO A 107 -9.70 0.88 -21.11
C PRO A 107 -9.14 -0.51 -20.79
N THR A 108 -9.61 -1.54 -21.51
CA THR A 108 -9.30 -2.96 -21.24
C THR A 108 -7.80 -3.32 -21.17
N PRO A 109 -6.87 -2.69 -21.92
CA PRO A 109 -5.44 -2.97 -21.77
C PRO A 109 -4.88 -2.49 -20.42
N ILE A 110 -5.47 -1.44 -19.84
CA ILE A 110 -5.06 -0.87 -18.56
C ILE A 110 -5.52 -1.76 -17.41
N SER A 111 -6.74 -2.30 -17.46
CA SER A 111 -7.20 -3.25 -16.44
C SER A 111 -6.31 -4.49 -16.38
N ALA A 112 -5.86 -5.01 -17.53
CA ALA A 112 -4.90 -6.11 -17.59
C ALA A 112 -3.55 -5.75 -16.93
N LEU A 113 -3.05 -4.54 -17.16
CA LEU A 113 -1.80 -4.06 -16.57
C LEU A 113 -1.91 -3.78 -15.07
N ILE A 114 -3.03 -3.22 -14.60
CA ILE A 114 -3.29 -2.96 -13.17
C ILE A 114 -3.33 -4.28 -12.40
N HIS A 115 -4.05 -5.28 -12.92
CA HIS A 115 -4.11 -6.61 -12.30
C HIS A 115 -2.75 -7.31 -12.27
N ALA A 116 -1.98 -7.26 -13.36
CA ALA A 116 -0.68 -7.93 -13.43
C ALA A 116 0.42 -7.20 -12.62
N ALA A 117 0.54 -5.88 -12.78
CA ALA A 117 1.70 -5.13 -12.27
C ALA A 117 1.47 -4.46 -10.91
N THR A 118 0.24 -4.02 -10.62
CA THR A 118 0.00 -3.19 -9.43
C THR A 118 -0.68 -3.92 -8.29
N MET A 119 -1.50 -4.92 -8.60
CA MET A 119 -2.25 -5.68 -7.59
C MET A 119 -1.51 -6.94 -7.14
N VAL A 120 -0.84 -7.61 -8.08
CA VAL A 120 -0.04 -8.82 -7.79
C VAL A 120 1.39 -8.42 -7.42
N ALA A 121 2.14 -7.75 -8.29
CA ALA A 121 3.58 -7.55 -8.04
C ALA A 121 3.92 -6.49 -6.96
N ALA A 122 3.03 -5.53 -6.68
CA ALA A 122 3.29 -4.54 -5.63
C ALA A 122 2.62 -4.89 -4.28
N GLY A 123 1.68 -5.84 -4.26
CA GLY A 123 1.00 -6.26 -3.03
C GLY A 123 1.64 -7.46 -2.33
N ILE A 124 2.50 -8.22 -3.03
CA ILE A 124 3.22 -9.40 -2.55
C ILE A 124 4.68 -9.03 -2.30
#